data_AF-A0A850AKH4-F1
#
_entry.id   AF-A0A850AKH4-F1
#
_cell.length_a   1.000
_cell.length_b   1.000
_cell.length_c   1.000
_cell.angle_alpha   90.00
_cell.angle_beta   90.00
_cell.angle_gamma   90.00
#
_symmetry.space_group_name_H-M   'P 1'
#
loop_
_entity.id
_entity.type
_entity.pdbx_description
1 polymer ?
#
loop_
_entity_poly.entity_id
_entity_poly.type
_entity_poly.pdbx_seq_one_letter_code
_entity_poly.pdbx_strand_id
1 'polypeptide(L)' 'MNGLETEYNGALKCEIKDGTTPESKAEIRQLGFKTHGLVVYDLAGNIKAKLDGHQLSEEEIREALGKAL' A
#
# COMPACT_ATOMS: atom_id res chain seq x y z
N MET A 1 9.61 8.81 5.53
CA MET A 1 8.56 8.24 6.38
C MET A 1 8.85 6.76 6.45
N ASN A 2 9.77 6.33 7.33
CA ASN A 2 10.44 5.01 7.20
C ASN A 2 10.38 4.19 8.50
N GLY A 3 9.23 4.18 9.17
CA GLY A 3 9.01 3.27 10.30
C GLY A 3 8.97 1.81 9.83
N LEU A 4 8.04 1.53 8.90
CA LEU A 4 7.78 0.17 8.41
C LEU A 4 8.97 -0.46 7.68
N GLU A 5 9.66 0.26 6.78
CA GLU A 5 10.82 -0.31 6.06
C GLU A 5 11.95 -0.72 7.01
N THR A 6 12.11 0.02 8.12
CA THR A 6 13.07 -0.30 9.19
C THR A 6 12.58 -1.49 10.02
N GLU A 7 11.30 -1.53 10.38
CA GLU A 7 10.68 -2.64 11.13
C GLU A 7 10.78 -3.98 10.39
N TYR A 8 10.66 -3.96 9.07
CA TYR A 8 10.77 -5.15 8.22
C TYR A 8 12.18 -5.39 7.68
N ASN A 9 13.21 -4.77 8.25
CA ASN A 9 14.62 -4.99 7.93
C ASN A 9 14.95 -4.93 6.43
N GLY A 10 14.29 -4.03 5.68
CA GLY A 10 14.46 -3.89 4.23
C GLY A 10 13.77 -4.95 3.37
N ALA A 11 12.99 -5.88 3.95
CA ALA A 11 12.15 -6.82 3.20
C ALA A 11 10.93 -6.16 2.53
N LEU A 12 10.67 -4.88 2.87
CA LEU A 12 9.57 -4.08 2.36
C LEU A 12 10.12 -2.85 1.64
N LYS A 13 9.57 -2.57 0.47
CA LYS A 13 9.76 -1.31 -0.24
C LYS A 13 8.47 -0.51 -0.19
N CYS A 14 8.51 0.65 0.44
CA CYS A 14 7.36 1.54 0.48
C CYS A 14 7.45 2.55 -0.68
N GLU A 15 6.41 2.61 -1.52
CA GLU A 15 6.31 3.62 -2.58
C GLU A 15 5.04 4.44 -2.38
N ILE A 16 5.19 5.75 -2.27
CA ILE A 16 4.06 6.68 -2.15
C ILE A 16 3.80 7.24 -3.55
N LYS A 17 2.60 6.95 -4.07
CA LYS A 17 2.14 7.53 -5.34
C LYS A 17 1.23 8.71 -5.08
N ASP A 18 1.52 9.82 -5.76
CA ASP A 18 0.81 11.07 -5.56
C ASP A 18 -0.49 11.09 -6.37
N GLY A 19 -1.63 10.85 -5.70
CA GLY A 19 -2.94 10.70 -6.35
C GLY A 19 -3.51 11.96 -7.01
N THR A 20 -2.81 13.08 -6.91
CA THR A 20 -3.13 14.33 -7.61
C THR A 20 -2.60 14.36 -9.04
N THR A 21 -1.60 13.54 -9.36
CA THR A 21 -1.01 13.44 -10.70
C THR A 21 -1.91 12.61 -11.62
N PRO A 22 -2.05 12.97 -12.91
CA PRO A 22 -2.91 12.25 -13.85
C PRO A 22 -2.48 10.79 -14.05
N GLU A 23 -1.18 10.51 -14.02
CA GLU A 23 -0.61 9.17 -14.15
C GLU A 23 -0.99 8.28 -12.96
N SER A 24 -0.75 8.75 -11.74
CA SER A 24 -1.11 8.00 -10.53
C SER A 24 -2.63 7.89 -10.37
N LYS A 25 -3.40 8.91 -10.79
CA LYS A 25 -4.86 8.89 -10.72
C LYS A 25 -5.47 7.81 -11.62
N ALA A 26 -4.85 7.52 -12.76
CA ALA A 26 -5.25 6.40 -13.61
C ALA A 26 -5.03 5.06 -12.89
N GLU A 27 -3.85 4.87 -12.29
CA GLU A 27 -3.52 3.65 -11.53
C GLU A 27 -4.41 3.46 -10.29
N ILE A 28 -4.59 4.50 -9.47
CA ILE A 28 -5.46 4.51 -8.29
C ILE A 28 -6.90 4.13 -8.68
N ARG A 29 -7.37 4.62 -9.82
CA ARG A 29 -8.70 4.29 -10.36
C ARG A 29 -8.78 2.86 -10.88
N GLN A 30 -7.73 2.33 -11.51
CA GLN A 30 -7.66 0.91 -11.91
C GLN A 30 -7.66 -0.03 -10.70
N LEU A 31 -7.01 0.39 -9.61
CA LEU A 31 -7.00 -0.34 -8.33
C LEU A 31 -8.34 -0.22 -7.57
N GLY A 32 -9.25 0.64 -8.05
CA GLY A 32 -10.60 0.82 -7.53
C GLY A 32 -10.68 1.73 -6.29
N PHE A 33 -9.67 2.55 -6.03
CA PHE A 33 -9.73 3.55 -4.96
C PHE A 33 -10.47 4.80 -5.41
N LYS A 34 -11.23 5.40 -4.48
CA LYS A 34 -11.97 6.64 -4.73
C LYS A 34 -11.17 7.90 -4.41
N THR A 35 -10.31 7.86 -3.38
CA THR A 35 -9.63 9.04 -2.86
C THR A 35 -8.17 8.75 -2.50
N HIS A 36 -7.95 7.86 -1.53
CA HIS A 36 -6.63 7.42 -1.07
C HIS A 36 -6.74 5.99 -0.51
N GLY A 37 -5.61 5.31 -0.37
CA GLY A 37 -5.56 3.93 0.08
C GLY A 37 -4.14 3.37 0.03
N LEU A 38 -3.99 2.12 0.45
CA LEU A 38 -2.74 1.37 0.42
C LEU A 38 -2.97 0.04 -0.26
N VAL A 39 -1.99 -0.37 -1.09
CA VAL A 39 -1.95 -1.68 -1.70
C VAL A 39 -0.65 -2.35 -1.30
N VAL A 40 -0.75 -3.60 -0.86
CA VAL A 40 0.39 -4.46 -0.63
C VAL A 40 0.51 -5.40 -1.81
N TYR A 41 1.66 -5.37 -2.47
CA TYR A 41 2.01 -6.29 -3.55
C TYR A 41 2.97 -7.36 -3.03
N ASP A 42 2.82 -8.57 -3.56
CA ASP A 42 3.83 -9.63 -3.47
C ASP A 42 5.01 -9.32 -4.41
N LEU A 43 6.14 -10.02 -4.22
CA LEU A 43 7.28 -9.98 -5.14
C LEU A 43 6.90 -10.36 -6.58
N ALA A 44 5.85 -11.18 -6.75
CA ALA A 44 5.29 -11.52 -8.06
C ALA A 44 4.39 -10.43 -8.68
N GLY A 45 4.20 -9.29 -8.00
CA GLY A 45 3.32 -8.19 -8.47
C GLY A 45 1.82 -8.44 -8.24
N ASN A 46 1.46 -9.51 -7.52
CA ASN A 46 0.08 -9.80 -7.17
C ASN A 46 -0.38 -8.96 -5.98
N ILE A 47 -1.60 -8.42 -6.02
CA ILE A 47 -2.19 -7.68 -4.90
C ILE A 47 -2.53 -8.67 -3.78
N LYS A 48 -1.88 -8.53 -2.63
CA LYS A 48 -2.14 -9.33 -1.42
C LYS A 48 -3.16 -8.69 -0.50
N ALA A 49 -3.09 -7.38 -0.36
CA ALA A 49 -4.01 -6.62 0.47
C ALA A 49 -4.32 -5.27 -0.16
N LYS A 50 -5.56 -4.81 0.05
CA LYS A 50 -6.03 -3.49 -0.37
C LYS A 50 -6.77 -2.85 0.79
N LEU A 51 -6.22 -1.77 1.31
CA LEU A 51 -6.80 -1.00 2.41
C LEU A 51 -7.29 0.32 1.86
N ASP A 52 -8.59 0.58 1.93
CA ASP A 52 -9.11 1.89 1.55
C ASP A 52 -8.73 2.94 2.61
N GLY A 53 -8.74 4.20 2.19
CA GLY A 53 -8.30 5.33 2.99
C GLY A 53 -8.98 5.50 4.36
N HIS A 54 -10.12 4.87 4.61
CA HIS A 54 -10.78 4.90 5.94
C HIS A 54 -10.31 3.78 6.87
N GLN A 55 -9.62 2.75 6.37
CA GLN A 55 -9.09 1.61 7.14
C GLN A 55 -7.55 1.64 7.26
N LEU A 56 -6.91 2.79 7.03
CA LEU A 56 -5.47 2.97 7.17
C LEU A 56 -5.06 3.23 8.63
N SER A 57 -5.32 2.28 9.52
CA SER A 57 -4.71 2.26 10.86
C SER A 57 -3.38 1.52 10.80
N GLU A 58 -2.39 1.93 11.61
CA GLU A 58 -1.08 1.24 11.68
C GLU A 58 -1.23 -0.26 12.00
N GLU A 59 -2.21 -0.62 12.82
CA GLU A 59 -2.56 -2.00 13.18
C GLU A 59 -3.03 -2.81 11.95
N GLU A 60 -3.98 -2.29 11.18
CA GLU A 60 -4.49 -2.92 9.95
C GLU A 60 -3.39 -3.08 8.89
N ILE A 61 -2.51 -2.09 8.78
CA ILE A 61 -1.35 -2.15 7.88
C ILE A 61 -0.42 -3.27 8.32
N ARG A 62 -0.11 -3.38 9.61
CA ARG A 62 0.75 -4.47 10.15
C ARG A 62 0.10 -5.85 9.95
N GLU A 63 -1.20 -5.98 10.17
CA GLU A 63 -1.91 -7.24 9.91
C GLU A 63 -1.91 -7.60 8.42
N ALA A 64 -2.12 -6.63 7.53
CA ALA A 64 -2.07 -6.83 6.09
C ALA A 64 -0.67 -7.25 5.63
N LEU A 65 0.38 -6.64 6.19
CA LEU A 65 1.77 -7.00 5.90
C LEU A 65 2.13 -8.39 6.45
N GLY A 66 1.71 -8.73 7.66
CA GLY A 66 1.95 -10.05 8.27
C GLY A 66 1.24 -11.21 7.56
N LYS A 67 0.17 -10.95 6.80
CA LYS A 67 -0.47 -11.94 5.92
C LYS A 67 0.16 -12.02 4.52
N ALA A 68 0.88 -10.97 4.12
CA ALA A 68 1.45 -10.84 2.78
C ALA A 68 2.90 -11.33 2.69
N LEU A 69 3.67 -11.19 3.78
CA LEU A 69 5.03 -11.72 3.99
C LEU A 69 5.00 -13.17 4.46
#